data_AF-A0A0C7GFG7-F1
#
_entry.id   AF-A0A0C7GFG7-F1
#
_cell.length_a   1.000
_cell.length_b   1.000
_cell.length_c   1.000
_cell.angle_alpha   90.00
_cell.angle_beta   90.00
_cell.angle_gamma   90.00
#
_symmetry.space_group_name_H-M   'P 1'
#
loop_
_entity.id
_entity.type
_entity.pdbx_description
1 polymer ?
#
loop_
_entity_poly.entity_id
_entity_poly.type
_entity_poly.pdbx_seq_one_letter_code
_entity_poly.pdbx_strand_id
1 'polypeptide(L)' 'MEALKQALGELYEEFGHTPITIRLSEILDRYVVIEQRKELNKCKSIKK' A
#
# COMPACT_ATOMS: atom_id res chain seq x y z
N MET A 1 -4.28 1.63 -7.59
CA MET A 1 -2.96 1.39 -6.95
C MET A 1 -1.88 2.32 -7.50
N GLU A 2 -1.87 2.61 -8.81
CA GLU A 2 -0.91 3.53 -9.44
C GLU A 2 -1.01 4.98 -8.96
N ALA A 3 -2.22 5.53 -8.86
CA ALA A 3 -2.43 6.91 -8.36
C ALA A 3 -1.83 7.15 -6.96
N LEU A 4 -1.85 6.13 -6.11
CA LEU A 4 -1.32 6.21 -4.74
C LEU A 4 0.21 6.15 -4.71
N LYS A 5 0.81 5.34 -5.60
CA LYS A 5 2.27 5.31 -5.80
C LYS A 5 2.77 6.63 -6.38
N GLN A 6 1.99 7.24 -7.27
CA GLN A 6 2.32 8.52 -7.87
C GLN A 6 2.29 9.64 -6.81
N ALA A 7 1.23 9.69 -6.00
CA ALA A 7 1.13 10.65 -4.90
C ALA A 7 2.25 10.48 -3.86
N LEU A 8 2.66 9.24 -3.55
CA LEU A 8 3.84 8.96 -2.72
C LEU A 8 5.13 9.45 -3.37
N GLY A 9 5.30 9.22 -4.67
CA GLY A 9 6.45 9.69 -5.45
C GLY A 9 6.58 11.21 -5.43
N GLU A 10 5.48 11.92 -5.66
CA GLU A 10 5.42 13.38 -5.55
C GLU A 10 5.76 13.85 -4.13
N LEU A 11 5.25 13.16 -3.10
CA LEU A 11 5.59 13.44 -1.71
C LEU A 11 7.08 13.20 -1.39
N TYR A 12 7.67 12.16 -1.99
CA TYR A 12 9.10 11.86 -1.87
C TYR A 12 9.97 12.88 -2.62
N GLU A 13 9.50 13.43 -3.74
CA GLU A 13 10.19 14.51 -4.46
C GLU A 13 10.13 15.85 -3.71
N GLU A 14 8.97 16.21 -3.13
CA GLU A 14 8.83 17.47 -2.37
C GLU A 14 9.50 17.43 -1.00
N PHE A 15 9.31 16.35 -0.24
CA PHE A 15 9.75 16.27 1.17
C PHE A 15 11.01 15.42 1.36
N GLY A 16 11.42 14.64 0.35
CA GLY A 16 12.54 13.71 0.47
C GLY A 16 12.22 12.45 1.28
N HIS A 17 13.25 11.63 1.50
CA HIS A 17 13.18 10.44 2.38
C HIS A 17 13.20 10.85 3.85
N THR A 18 12.11 11.47 4.29
CA THR A 18 11.88 11.80 5.69
C THR A 18 11.32 10.61 6.45
N PRO A 19 11.48 10.56 7.78
CA PRO A 19 10.85 9.53 8.60
C PRO A 19 9.32 9.48 8.43
N ILE A 20 8.68 10.61 8.06
CA ILE A 20 7.24 10.68 7.80
C ILE A 20 6.89 9.91 6.52
N THR A 21 7.62 10.13 5.42
CA THR A 21 7.36 9.44 4.15
C THR A 21 7.66 7.95 4.25
N ILE A 22 8.68 7.55 5.02
CA ILE A 22 8.96 6.14 5.35
C ILE A 22 7.78 5.51 6.11
N ARG A 23 7.31 6.15 7.18
CA ARG A 23 6.15 5.67 7.96
C ARG A 23 4.90 5.54 7.09
N LEU A 24 4.68 6.49 6.18
CA LEU A 24 3.55 6.46 5.26
C LEU A 24 3.61 5.23 4.34
N SER A 25 4.79 4.93 3.79
CA SER A 25 5.02 3.71 2.99
C SER A 25 4.79 2.42 3.79
N GLU A 26 5.23 2.35 5.04
CA GLU A 26 4.98 1.17 5.91
C GLU A 26 3.48 0.95 6.18
N ILE A 27 2.72 2.03 6.40
CA ILE A 27 1.27 1.96 6.61
C ILE A 27 0.58 1.48 5.34
N LEU A 28 1.03 1.97 4.18
CA LEU A 28 0.47 1.60 2.89
C LEU A 28 0.76 0.15 2.54
N ASP A 29 1.97 -0.33 2.77
CA ASP A 29 2.32 -1.74 2.58
C ASP A 29 1.41 -2.67 3.41
N ARG A 30 1.19 -2.33 4.69
CA ARG A 30 0.24 -3.06 5.54
C ARG A 30 -1.18 -3.09 4.98
N TYR A 31 -1.66 -1.97 4.44
CA TYR A 31 -3.01 -1.90 3.88
C TYR A 31 -3.14 -2.78 2.62
N VAL A 32 -2.11 -2.75 1.77
CA VAL A 32 -2.01 -3.60 0.58
C VAL A 32 -2.01 -5.08 0.96
N VAL A 33 -1.25 -5.48 1.97
CA VAL A 33 -1.23 -6.86 2.46
C VAL A 33 -2.60 -7.29 3.00
N ILE A 34 -3.30 -6.41 3.71
CA ILE A 34 -4.65 -6.69 4.24
C ILE A 34 -5.66 -6.86 3.09
N GLU A 35 -5.63 -5.98 2.10
CA GLU A 35 -6.47 -6.06 0.90
C GLU A 35 -6.18 -7.33 0.10
N GLN A 36 -4.91 -7.62 -0.22
CA GLN A 36 -4.52 -8.84 -0.91
C GLN A 36 -4.93 -10.09 -0.13
N ARG A 37 -4.80 -10.08 1.21
CA ARG A 37 -5.22 -11.21 2.06
C ARG A 37 -6.74 -11.39 2.08
N LYS A 38 -7.51 -10.29 2.03
CA LYS A 38 -8.97 -10.35 1.87
C LYS A 38 -9.35 -10.93 0.50
N GLU A 39 -8.68 -10.52 -0.58
CA GLU A 39 -8.90 -11.08 -1.91
C GLU A 39 -8.53 -12.57 -1.98
N LEU A 40 -7.40 -12.96 -1.38
CA LEU A 40 -6.97 -14.36 -1.27
C LEU A 40 -7.98 -15.22 -0.49
N ASN A 41 -8.53 -14.69 0.60
CA ASN A 41 -9.57 -15.37 1.38
C ASN A 41 -10.90 -15.45 0.62
N LYS A 42 -11.28 -14.41 -0.14
CA LYS A 42 -12.44 -14.49 -1.05
C LYS A 42 -12.22 -15.57 -2.10
N CYS A 43 -11.06 -15.61 -2.74
CA CYS A 43 -10.72 -16.59 -3.76
C CYS A 43 -10.72 -18.04 -3.22
N LYS A 44 -10.26 -18.25 -1.98
CA LYS A 44 -10.35 -19.56 -1.30
C LYS A 44 -11.79 -19.99 -0.99
N SER A 45 -12.72 -19.06 -0.79
CA SER A 45 -14.12 -19.38 -0.49
C SER A 45 -14.91 -19.91 -1.69
N ILE A 46 -14.40 -19.76 -2.92
CA ILE A 46 -15.07 -20.20 -4.16
C ILE A 46 -14.71 -21.65 -4.52
N LYS A 47 -13.80 -22.28 -3.76
CA LYS A 47 -13.29 -23.64 -4.00
C LYS A 47 -13.91 -24.72 -3.09
N LYS A 48 -15.11 -24.49 -2.55
CA LYS A 48 -15.81 -25.44 -1.66
C LYS A 48 -17.17 -25.84 -2.22
#